data_AF-A0A960U9P9-F1
#
_entry.id   AF-A0A960U9P9-F1
#
_cell.length_a   1.000
_cell.length_b   1.000
_cell.length_c   1.000
_cell.angle_alpha   90.00
_cell.angle_beta   90.00
_cell.angle_gamma   90.00
#
_symmetry.space_group_name_H-M   'P 1'
#
loop_
_entity.id
_entity.type
_entity.pdbx_description
1 polymer ?
#
loop_
_entity_poly.entity_id
_entity_poly.type
_entity_poly.pdbx_seq_one_letter_code
_entity_poly.pdbx_strand_id
1 'polypeptide(L)'
;MKKRIYLTYTKTNRVTGEIYSGRASGTDDPKKILTKRDSSHHINKDSYGKAILDEVSTNKYAIRGREQMLIDSFGGAQSEGGTSGNKINSISYRNKKREKYMKAAMKFFGVLSIISALSLFIWYII
;
A
#
# COMPACT_ATOMS: atom_id res chain seq x y z
N MET A 1 5.86 -11.52 -25.43
CA MET A 1 6.23 -10.49 -24.43
C MET A 1 5.63 -10.84 -23.08
N LYS A 2 6.37 -10.70 -21.97
CA LYS A 2 5.80 -10.92 -20.62
C LYS A 2 4.86 -9.75 -20.24
N LYS A 3 3.67 -10.06 -19.73
CA LYS A 3 2.68 -9.06 -19.30
C LYS A 3 3.17 -8.31 -18.05
N ARG A 4 3.06 -6.98 -18.04
CA ARG A 4 3.42 -6.19 -16.85
C ARG A 4 2.34 -6.33 -15.79
N ILE A 5 2.77 -6.61 -14.57
CA ILE A 5 1.94 -6.63 -13.37
C ILE A 5 2.29 -5.46 -12.45
N TYR A 6 1.34 -5.10 -11.62
CA TYR A 6 1.40 -4.03 -10.64
C TYR A 6 1.02 -4.61 -9.29
N LEU A 7 1.64 -4.12 -8.22
CA LEU A 7 1.35 -4.58 -6.87
C LEU A 7 1.35 -3.43 -5.87
N THR A 8 0.61 -3.62 -4.77
CA THR A 8 0.68 -2.81 -3.55
C THR A 8 1.36 -3.60 -2.44
N TYR A 9 1.92 -2.89 -1.46
CA TYR A 9 2.54 -3.48 -0.29
C TYR A 9 2.50 -2.51 0.87
N THR A 10 2.70 -3.03 2.08
CA THR A 10 2.87 -2.23 3.29
C THR A 10 4.24 -2.48 3.93
N LYS A 11 4.71 -1.52 4.72
CA LYS A 11 5.88 -1.64 5.59
C LYS A 11 5.52 -1.03 6.94
N THR A 12 5.90 -1.67 8.03
CA THR A 12 5.67 -1.17 9.40
C THR A 12 6.94 -0.54 9.94
N ASN A 13 6.83 0.68 10.45
CA ASN A 13 7.89 1.30 11.23
C ASN A 13 8.00 0.57 12.57
N ARG A 14 9.19 0.03 12.88
CA ARG A 14 9.40 -0.76 14.10
C ARG A 14 9.45 0.08 15.38
N VAL A 15 9.63 1.39 15.25
CA VAL A 15 9.72 2.31 16.39
C VAL A 15 8.38 2.99 16.64
N THR A 16 7.77 3.53 15.58
CA THR A 16 6.52 4.33 15.71
C THR A 16 5.25 3.51 15.51
N GLY A 17 5.35 2.32 14.91
CA GLY A 17 4.18 1.53 14.51
C GLY A 17 3.46 2.04 13.25
N GLU A 18 3.90 3.16 12.66
CA GLU A 18 3.31 3.72 11.44
C GLU A 18 3.36 2.72 10.28
N ILE A 19 2.30 2.69 9.48
CA ILE A 19 2.24 1.85 8.28
C ILE A 19 2.46 2.71 7.04
N TYR A 20 3.55 2.43 6.32
CA TYR A 20 3.81 2.96 4.99
C TYR A 20 3.16 2.05 3.95
N SER A 21 2.41 2.65 3.02
CA SER A 21 1.78 1.97 1.89
C SER A 21 2.48 2.36 0.59
N GLY A 22 2.82 1.37 -0.24
CA GLY A 22 3.55 1.58 -1.48
C GLY A 22 3.04 0.74 -2.64
N ARG A 23 3.49 1.08 -3.85
CA ARG A 23 3.28 0.28 -5.06
C ARG A 23 4.58 -0.05 -5.82
N ALA A 24 4.54 -1.12 -6.61
CA ALA A 24 5.60 -1.49 -7.55
C ALA A 24 5.03 -2.09 -8.84
N SER A 25 5.88 -2.29 -9.85
CA SER A 25 5.49 -2.97 -11.10
C SER A 25 6.67 -3.64 -11.78
N GLY A 26 6.40 -4.67 -12.57
CA GLY A 26 7.42 -5.38 -13.32
C GLY A 26 6.82 -6.47 -14.20
N THR A 27 7.67 -7.26 -14.83
CA THR A 27 7.27 -8.38 -15.72
C THR A 27 7.66 -9.75 -15.16
N ASP A 28 8.17 -9.79 -13.93
CA ASP A 28 8.54 -11.00 -13.20
C ASP A 28 7.46 -11.42 -12.20
N ASP A 29 7.74 -12.46 -11.43
CA ASP A 29 6.94 -12.88 -10.29
C ASP A 29 6.72 -11.73 -9.27
N PRO A 30 5.52 -11.57 -8.69
CA PRO A 30 5.23 -10.51 -7.74
C PRO A 30 6.20 -10.42 -6.56
N LYS A 31 6.63 -11.57 -6.00
CA LYS A 31 7.59 -11.59 -4.88
C LYS A 31 8.94 -11.07 -5.33
N LYS A 32 9.41 -11.46 -6.53
CA LYS A 32 10.67 -10.93 -7.10
C LYS A 32 10.62 -9.42 -7.32
N ILE A 33 9.49 -8.91 -7.84
CA ILE A 33 9.27 -7.46 -8.01
C ILE A 33 9.31 -6.76 -6.64
N LEU A 34 8.64 -7.33 -5.65
CA LEU A 34 8.61 -6.77 -4.30
C LEU A 34 9.99 -6.77 -3.64
N THR A 35 10.73 -7.88 -3.69
CA THR A 35 12.09 -7.98 -3.15
C THR A 35 13.02 -6.96 -3.81
N LYS A 36 12.97 -6.81 -5.13
CA LYS A 36 13.77 -5.81 -5.86
C LYS A 36 13.38 -4.38 -5.49
N ARG A 37 12.09 -4.12 -5.25
CA ARG A 37 11.61 -2.81 -4.80
C ARG A 37 12.11 -2.53 -3.38
N ASP A 38 12.03 -3.54 -2.51
CA ASP A 38 12.37 -3.45 -1.09
C ASP A 38 13.88 -3.22 -0.88
N SER A 39 14.74 -3.90 -1.66
CA SER A 39 16.19 -3.85 -1.47
C SER A 39 16.83 -2.47 -1.63
N SER A 40 16.21 -1.57 -2.38
CA SER A 40 16.71 -0.21 -2.64
C SER A 40 15.76 0.89 -2.15
N HIS A 41 14.77 0.56 -1.33
CA HIS A 41 13.76 1.52 -0.95
C HIS A 41 14.28 2.53 0.09
N HIS A 42 14.27 3.82 -0.23
CA HIS A 42 14.73 4.88 0.66
C HIS A 42 14.07 4.84 2.06
N ILE A 43 12.81 4.43 2.16
CA ILE A 43 12.07 4.35 3.41
C ILE A 43 12.68 3.34 4.41
N ASN A 44 13.52 2.40 3.95
CA ASN A 44 14.22 1.47 4.84
C ASN A 44 15.14 2.19 5.84
N LYS A 45 15.62 3.39 5.49
CA LYS A 45 16.44 4.22 6.38
C LYS A 45 15.65 4.76 7.58
N ASP A 46 14.32 4.76 7.49
CA ASP A 46 13.42 5.34 8.49
C ASP A 46 12.85 4.27 9.46
N SER A 47 13.62 3.22 9.76
CA SER A 47 13.23 2.11 10.65
C SER A 47 12.05 1.23 10.18
N TYR A 48 11.67 1.33 8.92
CA TYR A 48 10.64 0.47 8.33
C TYR A 48 11.15 -0.95 8.07
N GLY A 49 10.38 -1.93 8.52
CA GLY A 49 10.63 -3.36 8.30
C GLY A 49 10.44 -3.79 6.84
N LYS A 50 10.52 -5.11 6.59
CA LYS A 50 10.36 -5.71 5.25
C LYS A 50 9.01 -5.35 4.63
N ALA A 51 8.98 -5.21 3.31
CA ALA A 51 7.72 -5.03 2.59
C ALA A 51 6.87 -6.31 2.59
N ILE A 52 5.58 -6.16 2.90
CA ILE A 52 4.58 -7.22 2.91
C ILE A 52 3.62 -6.98 1.74
N LEU A 53 3.47 -7.97 0.86
CA LEU A 53 2.60 -7.89 -0.31
C LEU A 53 1.13 -7.72 0.13
N ASP A 54 0.42 -6.77 -0.49
CA ASP A 54 -1.03 -6.57 -0.31
C ASP A 54 -1.78 -7.18 -1.51
N GLU A 55 -1.84 -6.47 -2.64
CA GLU A 55 -2.59 -6.90 -3.82
C GLU A 55 -1.72 -6.92 -5.08
N VAL A 56 -2.12 -7.74 -6.06
CA VAL A 56 -1.47 -7.83 -7.37
C VAL A 56 -2.53 -7.74 -8.47
N SER A 57 -2.27 -6.93 -9.50
CA SER A 57 -3.17 -6.84 -10.65
C SER A 57 -2.44 -6.40 -11.92
N THR A 58 -3.01 -6.73 -13.08
CA THR A 58 -2.60 -6.13 -14.36
C THR A 58 -3.24 -4.77 -14.61
N ASN A 59 -4.19 -4.35 -13.76
CA ASN A 59 -4.85 -3.05 -13.86
C ASN A 59 -4.10 -1.97 -13.06
N LYS A 60 -3.32 -1.16 -13.78
CA LYS A 60 -2.56 -0.04 -13.19
C LYS A 60 -3.43 0.96 -12.42
N TYR A 61 -4.67 1.21 -12.87
CA TYR A 61 -5.55 2.18 -12.24
C TYR A 61 -6.10 1.66 -10.91
N ALA A 62 -6.46 0.37 -10.86
CA ALA A 62 -6.89 -0.27 -9.64
C ALA A 62 -5.77 -0.27 -8.59
N ILE A 63 -4.53 -0.61 -8.96
CA ILE A 63 -3.39 -0.58 -8.01
C ILE A 63 -3.08 0.82 -7.49
N ARG A 64 -3.18 1.86 -8.35
CA ARG A 64 -3.00 3.24 -7.89
C ARG A 64 -4.08 3.65 -6.88
N GLY A 65 -5.33 3.28 -7.12
CA GLY A 65 -6.41 3.53 -6.17
C GLY A 65 -6.25 2.72 -4.88
N ARG A 66 -5.84 1.46 -4.97
CA ARG A 66 -5.60 0.58 -3.81
C ARG A 66 -4.54 1.16 -2.88
N GLU A 67 -3.44 1.67 -3.41
CA GLU A 67 -2.41 2.34 -2.58
C GLU A 67 -2.99 3.56 -1.84
N GLN A 68 -3.82 4.38 -2.50
CA GLN A 68 -4.48 5.50 -1.82
C GLN A 68 -5.47 5.01 -0.75
N MET A 69 -6.23 3.95 -1.03
CA MET A 69 -7.12 3.34 -0.03
C MET A 69 -6.35 2.88 1.21
N LEU A 70 -5.17 2.26 1.02
CA LEU A 70 -4.32 1.86 2.14
C LEU A 70 -3.84 3.07 2.94
N ILE A 71 -3.33 4.11 2.26
CA ILE A 71 -2.93 5.37 2.91
C ILE A 71 -4.08 5.93 3.74
N ASP A 72 -5.28 6.03 3.15
CA ASP A 72 -6.47 6.55 3.83
C ASP A 72 -6.85 5.66 5.04
N SER A 73 -6.76 4.33 4.92
CA SER A 73 -7.09 3.39 6.01
C SER A 73 -6.11 3.39 7.17
N PHE A 74 -4.84 3.74 6.92
CA PHE A 74 -3.80 3.85 7.95
C PHE A 74 -3.66 5.27 8.48
N GLY A 75 -4.71 6.07 8.39
CA GLY A 75 -4.78 7.40 8.99
C GLY A 75 -4.41 8.55 8.07
N GLY A 76 -4.26 8.31 6.76
CA GLY A 76 -4.00 9.36 5.77
C GLY A 76 -2.55 9.85 5.71
N ALA A 77 -2.22 10.62 4.68
CA ALA A 77 -0.87 11.13 4.49
C ALA A 77 -0.52 12.28 5.45
N GLN A 78 0.75 12.35 5.86
CA GLN A 78 1.25 13.36 6.81
C GLN A 78 1.10 14.79 6.30
N SER A 79 1.23 15.03 4.99
CA SER A 79 1.01 16.36 4.38
C SER A 79 -0.40 16.90 4.57
N GLU A 80 -1.36 16.05 4.93
CA GLU A 80 -2.76 16.41 5.20
C GLU A 80 -3.12 16.27 6.68
N GLY A 81 -2.12 16.17 7.56
CA GLY A 81 -2.30 15.94 9.00
C GLY A 81 -2.59 14.48 9.39
N GLY A 82 -2.37 13.53 8.47
CA GLY A 82 -2.58 12.11 8.72
C GLY A 82 -1.44 11.41 9.46
N THR A 83 -1.69 10.17 9.89
CA THR A 83 -0.78 9.36 10.74
C THR A 83 -0.19 8.14 10.04
N SER A 84 -0.46 7.94 8.75
CA SER A 84 0.23 6.89 8.00
C SER A 84 1.72 7.22 7.86
N GLY A 85 2.51 6.21 7.53
CA GLY A 85 3.93 6.38 7.21
C GLY A 85 4.19 7.15 5.92
N ASN A 86 3.15 7.54 5.19
CA ASN A 86 3.26 8.23 3.91
C ASN A 86 3.32 9.74 4.11
N LYS A 87 4.43 10.36 3.72
CA LYS A 87 4.58 11.83 3.72
C LYS A 87 3.53 12.53 2.86
N ILE A 88 3.12 11.91 1.75
CA ILE A 88 2.19 12.47 0.78
C ILE A 88 1.20 11.41 0.28
N ASN A 89 0.07 11.88 -0.25
CA ASN A 89 -0.91 11.05 -0.92
C ASN A 89 -0.36 10.40 -2.21
N SER A 90 -0.78 9.16 -2.48
CA SER A 90 -0.53 8.50 -3.77
C SER A 90 -1.29 9.18 -4.92
N ILE A 91 -2.47 9.71 -4.60
CA ILE A 91 -3.33 10.48 -5.50
C ILE A 91 -3.74 11.76 -4.79
N SER A 92 -3.16 12.89 -5.23
CA SER A 92 -3.57 14.22 -4.77
C SER A 92 -5.08 14.42 -4.92
N TYR A 93 -5.69 15.10 -3.94
CA TYR A 93 -7.10 15.54 -4.00
C TYR A 93 -7.40 16.43 -5.22
N ARG A 94 -6.40 17.15 -5.72
CA ARG A 94 -6.53 18.01 -6.92
C ARG A 94 -6.45 17.24 -8.24
N ASN A 95 -6.18 15.93 -8.20
CA ASN A 95 -6.09 15.12 -9.40
C ASN A 95 -7.48 14.89 -10.00
N LYS A 96 -7.74 15.45 -11.18
CA LYS A 96 -9.02 15.28 -11.92
C LYS A 96 -9.40 13.81 -12.20
N LYS A 97 -8.43 12.88 -12.13
CA LYS A 97 -8.65 11.43 -12.32
C LYS A 97 -8.74 10.66 -11.00
N ARG A 98 -8.77 11.32 -9.83
CA ARG A 98 -8.81 10.65 -8.52
C ARG A 98 -9.95 9.66 -8.42
N GLU A 99 -11.16 10.10 -8.72
CA GLU A 99 -12.36 9.25 -8.69
C GLU A 99 -12.22 8.02 -9.60
N LYS A 100 -11.64 8.17 -10.79
CA LYS A 100 -11.38 7.05 -11.71
C LYS A 100 -10.50 5.98 -11.08
N TYR A 101 -9.44 6.37 -10.38
CA TYR A 101 -8.56 5.41 -9.71
C TYR A 101 -9.26 4.75 -8.52
N MET A 102 -9.96 5.52 -7.69
CA MET A 102 -10.68 4.99 -6.53
C MET A 102 -11.78 4.02 -6.95
N LYS A 103 -12.60 4.36 -7.96
CA LYS A 103 -13.62 3.47 -8.53
C LYS A 103 -13.00 2.20 -9.12
N ALA A 104 -11.87 2.31 -9.82
CA ALA A 104 -11.18 1.15 -10.35
C ALA A 104 -10.70 0.21 -9.23
N ALA A 105 -10.18 0.76 -8.13
CA ALA A 105 -9.75 -0.03 -6.98
C ALA A 105 -10.93 -0.69 -6.27
N MET A 106 -11.99 0.05 -5.97
CA MET A 106 -13.20 -0.50 -5.34
C MET A 106 -13.84 -1.60 -6.20
N LYS A 107 -13.90 -1.42 -7.53
CA LYS A 107 -14.43 -2.43 -8.43
C LYS A 107 -13.61 -3.71 -8.44
N PHE A 108 -12.28 -3.61 -8.30
CA PHE A 108 -11.38 -4.76 -8.40
C PHE A 108 -11.15 -5.47 -7.06
N PHE A 109 -11.01 -4.71 -5.98
CA PHE A 109 -10.56 -5.20 -4.68
C PHE A 109 -11.61 -5.05 -3.57
N GLY A 110 -12.74 -4.41 -3.86
CA GLY A 110 -13.75 -4.06 -2.86
C GLY A 110 -13.28 -2.96 -1.90
N VAL A 111 -14.03 -2.80 -0.82
CA VAL A 111 -13.63 -1.93 0.31
C VAL A 111 -12.56 -2.63 1.15
N LEU A 112 -11.70 -1.84 1.80
CA LEU A 112 -10.79 -2.40 2.81
C LEU A 112 -11.62 -2.90 3.99
N SER A 113 -11.59 -4.20 4.25
CA SER A 113 -12.20 -4.76 5.44
C SER A 113 -11.28 -4.50 6.63
N ILE A 114 -11.77 -3.77 7.64
CA ILE A 114 -11.04 -3.50 8.90
C ILE A 114 -10.93 -4.77 9.76
N ILE A 115 -11.60 -5.87 9.39
CA ILE A 115 -11.71 -7.09 10.21
C ILE A 115 -10.36 -7.81 10.39
N SER A 116 -9.34 -7.57 9.57
CA SER A 116 -8.03 -8.25 9.67
C SER A 116 -6.98 -7.53 10.52
N ALA A 117 -7.25 -6.33 11.05
CA ALA A 117 -6.29 -5.62 11.90
C ALA A 117 -6.35 -6.04 13.39
N LEU A 118 -7.47 -6.66 13.82
CA LEU A 118 -7.68 -7.08 15.22
C LEU A 118 -7.46 -8.57 15.48
N SER A 119 -7.29 -9.40 14.44
CA SER A 119 -7.14 -10.86 14.60
C SER A 119 -5.78 -11.32 15.13
N LEU A 120 -4.83 -10.41 15.40
CA LEU A 120 -3.56 -10.73 16.06
C LEU A 120 -3.55 -10.45 17.56
N PHE A 121 -4.58 -9.82 18.13
CA PHE A 121 -4.62 -9.50 19.57
C PHE A 121 -5.37 -10.53 20.43
N ILE A 122 -6.14 -11.45 19.82
CA ILE A 122 -7.00 -12.39 20.57
C ILE A 122 -6.27 -13.71 20.92
N TRP A 123 -5.11 -14.00 20.31
CA TRP A 123 -4.37 -15.24 20.61
C TRP A 123 -3.37 -15.15 21.77
N TYR A 124 -3.25 -14.00 22.45
CA TYR A 124 -2.30 -13.82 23.57
C TYR A 124 -2.96 -13.72 24.96
N ILE A 125 -4.27 -13.98 25.06
CA ILE A 125 -4.98 -14.02 26.36
C ILE A 125 -5.88 -15.26 26.41
N ILE A 126 -5.29 -16.44 26.34
CA ILE A 126 -5.80 -17.70 26.94
C ILE A 126 -4.60 -18.52 27.39
#